data_AF-A0AAD0QVE0-F1
#
_entry.id   AF-A0AAD0QVE0-F1
#
_cell.length_a   1.000
_cell.length_b   1.000
_cell.length_c   1.000
_cell.angle_alpha   90.00
_cell.angle_beta   90.00
_cell.angle_gamma   90.00
#
_symmetry.space_group_name_H-M   'P 1'
#
loop_
_entity.id
_entity.type
_entity.pdbx_description
1 polymer ?
#
loop_
_entity_poly.entity_id
_entity_poly.type
_entity_poly.pdbx_seq_one_letter_code
_entity_poly.pdbx_strand_id
1 'polypeptide(L)'
;MQDHQVSQLLGPGEVMYGTTLALDDAIARGRQVFPGLSICVVGNWFWIDLGAPREVMHQLAGQSQQPVMLVALEILYSSSGAHRAGEWLRSTPLVAFTDQMYCNRPASPLS
;
A
#
# COMPACT_ATOMS: atom_id res chain seq x y z
N MET A 1 16.62 -4.31 -10.01
CA MET A 1 16.98 -2.98 -9.46
C MET A 1 17.68 -3.25 -8.13
N GLN A 2 18.89 -2.76 -7.90
CA GLN A 2 19.62 -3.05 -6.65
C GLN A 2 19.04 -2.17 -5.52
N ASP A 3 18.78 -2.75 -4.34
CA ASP A 3 18.15 -2.09 -3.18
C ASP A 3 18.80 -0.74 -2.81
N HIS A 4 20.09 -0.57 -3.11
CA HIS A 4 20.83 0.64 -2.79
C HIS A 4 20.34 1.90 -3.54
N GLN A 5 19.80 1.77 -4.76
CA GLN A 5 19.40 2.92 -5.57
C GLN A 5 18.07 3.51 -5.11
N VAL A 6 17.20 2.67 -4.57
CA VAL A 6 15.85 3.03 -4.12
C VAL A 6 15.91 3.79 -2.78
N SER A 7 16.80 3.38 -1.86
CA SER A 7 17.00 4.06 -0.58
C SER A 7 17.48 5.51 -0.73
N GLN A 8 18.29 5.82 -1.76
CA GLN A 8 18.79 7.18 -1.99
C GLN A 8 17.72 8.14 -2.51
N LEU A 9 16.64 7.65 -3.12
CA LEU A 9 15.54 8.47 -3.63
C LEU A 9 14.43 8.71 -2.62
N LEU A 10 14.19 7.77 -1.70
CA LEU A 10 13.03 7.78 -0.80
C LEU A 10 13.38 8.10 0.65
N GLY A 11 14.67 8.20 0.99
CA GLY A 11 15.13 8.38 2.38
C GLY A 11 15.15 7.06 3.16
N PRO A 12 15.33 7.11 4.50
CA PRO A 12 15.29 5.91 5.33
C PRO A 12 13.86 5.33 5.31
N GLY A 13 13.69 4.21 4.61
CA GLY A 13 12.46 3.43 4.61
C GLY A 13 12.60 2.19 5.47
N GLU A 14 11.48 1.68 5.99
CA GLU A 14 11.42 0.39 6.66
C GLU A 14 10.83 -0.67 5.72
N VAL A 15 11.33 -1.91 5.82
CA VAL A 15 10.79 -3.00 5.00
C VAL A 15 9.41 -3.38 5.52
N MET A 16 8.39 -3.11 4.70
CA MET A 16 7.05 -3.63 4.94
C MET A 16 6.82 -4.86 4.06
N TYR A 17 6.63 -6.01 4.69
CA TYR A 17 6.42 -7.26 3.96
C TYR A 17 4.98 -7.36 3.49
N GLY A 18 4.80 -7.73 2.23
CA GLY A 18 3.51 -8.13 1.68
C GLY A 18 3.08 -9.52 2.16
N THR A 19 2.10 -10.11 1.48
CA THR A 19 1.73 -11.52 1.66
C THR A 19 2.68 -12.46 0.91
N THR A 20 2.86 -13.68 1.41
CA THR A 20 3.58 -14.77 0.72
C THR A 20 2.63 -15.69 -0.08
N LEU A 21 1.34 -15.37 -0.11
CA LEU A 21 0.36 -16.13 -0.89
C LEU A 21 0.66 -16.06 -2.39
N ALA A 22 0.35 -17.14 -3.11
CA ALA A 22 0.30 -17.09 -4.56
C ALA A 22 -0.77 -16.08 -5.02
N LEU A 23 -0.61 -15.52 -6.23
CA LEU A 23 -1.49 -14.46 -6.71
C LEU A 23 -2.98 -14.87 -6.70
N ASP A 24 -3.30 -16.08 -7.15
CA ASP A 24 -4.67 -16.59 -7.16
C ASP A 24 -5.27 -16.70 -5.75
N ASP A 25 -4.47 -17.14 -4.77
CA ASP A 25 -4.88 -17.22 -3.37
C ASP A 25 -5.08 -15.82 -2.76
N ALA A 26 -4.21 -14.86 -3.10
CA ALA A 26 -4.34 -13.48 -2.67
C ALA A 26 -5.63 -12.83 -3.24
N ILE A 27 -5.96 -13.11 -4.51
CA ILE A 27 -7.20 -12.66 -5.15
C ILE A 27 -8.42 -13.29 -4.45
N ALA A 28 -8.39 -14.62 -4.25
CA ALA A 28 -9.47 -15.34 -3.60
C ALA A 28 -9.71 -14.82 -2.17
N ARG A 29 -8.63 -14.61 -1.41
CA ARG A 29 -8.68 -14.03 -0.07
C ARG A 29 -9.22 -12.60 -0.09
N GLY A 30 -8.77 -11.76 -1.02
CA GLY A 30 -9.25 -10.40 -1.19
C GLY A 30 -10.76 -10.34 -1.39
N ARG A 31 -11.31 -11.21 -2.25
CA ARG A 31 -12.75 -11.30 -2.52
C ARG A 31 -13.55 -11.80 -1.32
N GLN A 32 -13.00 -12.72 -0.52
CA GLN A 32 -13.66 -13.20 0.70
C GLN A 32 -13.75 -12.10 1.77
N VAL A 33 -12.69 -11.30 1.88
CA VAL A 33 -12.57 -10.25 2.90
C VAL A 33 -13.36 -9.00 2.54
N PHE A 34 -13.35 -8.64 1.26
CA PHE A 34 -13.99 -7.43 0.74
C PHE A 34 -15.09 -7.79 -0.27
N PRO A 35 -16.17 -8.47 0.16
CA PRO A 35 -17.22 -8.91 -0.74
C PRO A 35 -17.90 -7.70 -1.41
N GLY A 36 -18.04 -7.75 -2.73
CA GLY A 36 -18.70 -6.70 -3.52
C GLY A 36 -17.84 -5.46 -3.80
N LEU A 37 -16.62 -5.38 -3.26
CA LEU A 37 -15.69 -4.31 -3.56
C LEU A 37 -14.70 -4.71 -4.65
N SER A 38 -14.23 -3.73 -5.41
CA SER A 38 -13.12 -3.95 -6.33
C SER A 38 -11.81 -4.07 -5.55
N ILE A 39 -10.98 -5.04 -5.94
CA ILE A 39 -9.67 -5.30 -5.34
C ILE A 39 -8.56 -5.10 -6.36
N CYS A 40 -7.42 -4.61 -5.90
CA CYS A 40 -6.18 -4.49 -6.67
C CYS A 40 -5.06 -5.19 -5.88
N VAL A 41 -4.36 -6.12 -6.52
CA VAL A 41 -3.19 -6.79 -5.96
C VAL A 41 -1.95 -6.22 -6.64
N VAL A 42 -0.98 -5.80 -5.85
CA VAL A 42 0.21 -5.11 -6.31
C VAL A 42 1.48 -5.79 -5.79
N GLY A 43 2.53 -5.72 -6.59
CA GLY A 43 3.89 -6.09 -6.23
C GLY A 43 4.79 -4.87 -6.23
N ASN A 44 6.02 -5.04 -5.75
CA ASN A 44 7.09 -4.02 -5.82
C ASN A 44 6.60 -2.63 -5.40
N TRP A 45 6.24 -2.48 -4.12
CA TRP A 45 5.54 -1.30 -3.63
C TRP A 45 6.27 -0.60 -2.48
N PHE A 46 5.88 0.65 -2.25
CA PHE A 46 6.36 1.52 -1.19
C PHE A 46 5.19 2.03 -0.35
N TRP A 47 5.35 1.97 0.96
CA TRP A 47 4.53 2.69 1.92
C TRP A 47 5.17 4.04 2.18
N ILE A 48 4.44 5.13 1.92
CA ILE A 48 4.97 6.48 2.04
C ILE A 48 4.15 7.22 3.09
N ASP A 49 4.79 7.49 4.23
CA ASP A 49 4.28 8.45 5.22
C ASP A 49 4.55 9.87 4.68
N LEU A 50 3.49 10.63 4.43
CA LEU A 50 3.58 11.97 3.86
C LEU A 50 3.92 12.97 4.96
N GLY A 51 5.09 13.62 4.84
CA GLY A 51 5.37 14.84 5.57
C GLY A 51 4.53 15.99 5.00
N ALA A 52 3.37 16.26 5.60
CA ALA A 52 2.46 17.31 5.16
C ALA A 52 2.30 18.43 6.22
N PRO A 53 2.04 19.68 5.81
CA PRO A 53 1.71 20.76 6.74
C PRO A 53 0.52 20.41 7.63
N ARG A 54 0.47 20.96 8.83
CA ARG A 54 -0.55 20.64 9.84
C ARG A 54 -1.98 20.85 9.31
N GLU A 55 -2.19 21.85 8.48
CA GLU A 55 -3.47 22.14 7.85
C GLU A 55 -3.93 21.00 6.94
N VAL A 56 -3.01 20.40 6.18
CA VAL A 56 -3.27 19.23 5.33
C VAL A 56 -3.57 18.00 6.19
N MET A 57 -2.80 17.81 7.28
CA MET A 57 -3.03 16.72 8.23
C MET A 57 -4.43 16.80 8.84
N HIS A 58 -4.89 18.00 9.23
CA HIS A 58 -6.24 18.22 9.74
C HIS A 58 -7.32 17.96 8.71
N GLN A 59 -7.11 18.37 7.45
CA GLN A 59 -8.06 18.10 6.37
C GLN A 59 -8.23 16.60 6.12
N LEU A 60 -7.12 15.84 6.06
CA LEU A 60 -7.16 14.39 5.90
C LEU A 60 -7.86 13.72 7.08
N ALA A 61 -7.54 14.12 8.31
CA ALA A 61 -8.20 13.60 9.51
C ALA A 61 -9.72 13.88 9.50
N GLY A 62 -10.14 15.06 9.03
CA GLY A 62 -11.55 15.40 8.85
C GLY A 62 -12.28 14.52 7.82
N GLN A 63 -11.55 13.86 6.92
CA GLN A 63 -12.06 12.91 5.94
C GLN A 63 -11.88 11.44 6.37
N SER A 64 -11.49 11.19 7.62
CA SER A 64 -11.14 9.85 8.12
C SER A 64 -10.00 9.19 7.32
N GLN A 65 -9.05 10.00 6.86
CA GLN A 65 -7.87 9.56 6.13
C GLN A 65 -6.60 9.80 6.94
N GLN A 66 -5.60 8.98 6.68
CA GLN A 66 -4.25 9.12 7.20
C GLN A 66 -3.33 9.62 6.09
N PRO A 67 -2.28 10.40 6.43
CA PRO A 67 -1.32 10.98 5.49
C PRO A 67 -0.33 9.92 5.01
N VAL A 68 -0.86 8.85 4.43
CA VAL A 68 -0.11 7.71 3.95
C VAL A 68 -0.58 7.37 2.55
N MET A 69 0.33 7.10 1.64
CA MET A 69 0.01 6.55 0.32
C MET A 69 0.83 5.30 0.03
N LEU A 70 0.28 4.46 -0.85
CA LEU A 70 0.97 3.33 -1.43
C LEU A 70 1.36 3.69 -2.88
N VAL A 71 2.64 3.52 -3.21
CA VAL A 71 3.15 3.58 -4.58
C VAL A 71 3.59 2.19 -4.98
N ALA A 72 2.84 1.56 -5.88
CA ALA A 72 3.19 0.28 -6.46
C ALA A 72 3.84 0.49 -7.82
N LEU A 73 4.99 -0.16 -8.03
CA LEU A 73 5.65 -0.18 -9.33
C LEU A 73 5.05 -1.23 -10.27
N GLU A 74 4.26 -2.14 -9.74
CA GLU A 74 3.67 -3.23 -10.51
C GLU A 74 2.28 -3.61 -9.97
N ILE A 75 1.28 -3.51 -10.84
CA ILE A 75 -0.03 -4.10 -10.63
C ILE A 75 0.00 -5.55 -11.10
N LEU A 76 -0.36 -6.48 -10.22
CA LEU A 76 -0.45 -7.91 -10.53
C LEU A 76 -1.88 -8.29 -10.96
N TYR A 77 -2.88 -7.65 -10.38
CA TYR A 77 -4.29 -7.89 -10.68
C TYR A 77 -5.16 -6.68 -10.32
N SER A 78 -6.20 -6.42 -11.11
CA SER A 78 -7.25 -5.44 -10.77
C SER A 78 -8.61 -5.96 -11.21
N SER A 79 -9.57 -6.01 -10.29
CA SER A 79 -10.92 -6.46 -10.61
C SER A 79 -11.80 -5.38 -11.23
N SER A 80 -11.43 -4.10 -11.10
CA SER A 80 -12.23 -2.98 -11.65
C SER A 80 -12.00 -2.78 -13.15
N GLY A 81 -10.92 -3.34 -13.70
CA GLY A 81 -10.46 -3.09 -15.07
C GLY A 81 -9.95 -1.66 -15.32
N ALA A 82 -9.97 -0.78 -14.30
CA ALA A 82 -9.49 0.59 -14.41
C ALA A 82 -7.96 0.68 -14.53
N HIS A 83 -7.26 -0.40 -14.15
CA HIS A 83 -5.82 -0.52 -14.23
C HIS A 83 -5.44 -1.86 -14.83
N ARG A 84 -4.34 -1.90 -15.58
CA ARG A 84 -3.86 -3.11 -16.24
C ARG A 84 -2.68 -3.71 -15.49
N ALA A 85 -2.52 -5.03 -15.60
CA ALA A 85 -1.35 -5.70 -15.06
C ALA A 85 -0.07 -5.15 -15.70
N GLY A 86 0.97 -4.95 -14.90
CA GLY A 86 2.24 -4.34 -15.28
C GLY A 86 2.27 -2.80 -15.25
N GLU A 87 1.15 -2.12 -15.02
CA GLU A 87 1.14 -0.67 -14.78
C GLU A 87 1.59 -0.36 -13.35
N TRP A 88 2.05 0.88 -13.13
CA TRP A 88 2.31 1.41 -11.79
C TRP A 88 1.06 2.12 -11.25
N LEU A 89 0.94 2.21 -9.93
CA LEU A 89 -0.20 2.80 -9.23
C LEU A 89 0.30 3.70 -8.11
N ARG A 90 -0.38 4.83 -7.91
CA ARG A 90 -0.35 5.57 -6.64
C ARG A 90 -1.76 5.60 -6.05
N SER A 91 -1.91 5.15 -4.82
CA SER A 91 -3.19 5.20 -4.11
C SER A 91 -3.59 6.63 -3.74
N THR A 92 -4.85 6.80 -3.37
CA THR A 92 -5.29 7.93 -2.54
C THR A 92 -4.74 7.79 -1.11
N PRO A 93 -4.88 8.82 -0.26
CA PRO A 93 -4.57 8.70 1.16
C PRO A 93 -5.29 7.51 1.81
N LEU A 94 -4.59 6.88 2.75
CA LEU A 94 -5.03 5.68 3.46
C LEU A 94 -6.32 5.95 4.24
N VAL A 95 -7.33 5.12 4.03
CA VAL A 95 -8.59 5.18 4.79
C VAL A 95 -8.54 4.25 6.00
N ALA A 96 -8.08 3.01 5.80
CA ALA A 96 -7.98 2.01 6.85
C ALA A 96 -6.78 1.08 6.60
N PHE A 97 -6.12 0.68 7.68
CA PHE A 97 -5.06 -0.33 7.66
C PHE A 97 -5.47 -1.52 8.52
N THR A 98 -5.27 -2.72 7.98
CA THR A 98 -5.54 -3.98 8.70
C THR A 98 -4.25 -4.78 8.73
N ASP A 99 -3.68 -4.90 9.92
CA ASP A 99 -2.45 -5.66 10.15
C ASP A 99 -2.68 -7.17 9.93
N GLN A 100 -1.61 -7.90 9.58
CA GLN A 100 -1.57 -9.36 9.38
C GLN A 100 -2.41 -9.93 8.23
N MET A 101 -3.04 -9.08 7.42
CA MET A 101 -3.88 -9.55 6.31
C MET A 101 -3.10 -9.67 4.99
N TYR A 102 -2.37 -8.60 4.64
CA TYR A 102 -1.55 -8.54 3.43
C TYR A 102 -0.26 -7.75 3.60
N CYS A 103 -0.12 -7.03 4.72
CA CYS A 103 1.07 -6.26 5.05
C CYS A 103 1.41 -6.53 6.52
N ASN A 104 2.64 -6.96 6.79
CA ASN A 104 3.18 -6.95 8.14
C ASN A 104 4.01 -5.68 8.28
N ARG A 105 3.51 -4.72 9.06
CA ARG A 105 4.36 -3.63 9.53
C ARG A 105 5.26 -4.21 10.62
N PRO A 106 6.59 -4.21 10.46
CA PRO A 106 7.46 -4.50 11.61
C PRO A 106 7.03 -3.59 12.76
N ALA A 107 6.86 -4.17 13.95
CA ALA A 107 6.50 -3.40 15.12
C ALA A 107 7.53 -2.28 15.27
N SER A 108 7.10 -1.01 15.16
CA SER A 108 8.01 0.10 15.40
C SER A 108 8.64 -0.13 16.79
N PRO A 109 9.97 -0.12 16.90
CA PRO A 109 10.61 -0.08 18.20
C PRO A 109 10.36 1.32 18.76
N LEU A 110 9.21 1.53 19.40
CA LEU A 110 8.92 2.78 20.09
C LEU A 110 9.53 2.69 21.50
N SER A 111 10.57 3.48 21.76
CA SER A 111 10.69 4.36 22.93
C SER A 111 11.76 5.40 22.68
#